data_AF-A0A7Y3EUP8-F1
#
_entry.id   AF-A0A7Y3EUP8-F1
#
_cell.length_a   1.000
_cell.length_b   1.000
_cell.length_c   1.000
_cell.angle_alpha   90.00
_cell.angle_beta   90.00
_cell.angle_gamma   90.00
#
_symmetry.space_group_name_H-M   'P 1'
#
loop_
_entity.id
_entity.type
_entity.pdbx_description
1 polymer ?
#
loop_
_entity_poly.entity_id
_entity_poly.type
_entity_poly.pdbx_seq_one_letter_code
_entity_poly.pdbx_strand_id
1 'polypeptide(L)'
;MKTETVFYYILASCLSLLLISGCSFGPQMLQGVYQSYNDRVRATADEELLLNIVRLRYLDTIEFLAINSISAQASFNVSFGTEIAPQNSDSTLVIPELNYSDRPTFSFSPQRGAQFAERLVEPIKIDTLAYLAASDWPIKILMQLLVKEINGIVNESHGDIANFYKIADTFGDLQKKHKLLIAFTEYQKPVSAPIEKSLLKASDLISAAEAGYSFIPDTDGIHLRLSQPKPQP
;
A
#
# COMPACT_ATOMS: atom_id res chain seq x y z
N MET A 1 -13.68 -15.77 -68.99
CA MET A 1 -12.26 -15.61 -68.54
C MET A 1 -11.98 -14.37 -67.69
N LYS A 2 -12.91 -13.39 -67.51
CA LYS A 2 -12.68 -12.18 -66.68
C LYS A 2 -13.31 -12.22 -65.28
N THR A 3 -14.23 -13.14 -65.01
CA THR A 3 -14.97 -13.24 -63.74
C THR A 3 -14.21 -14.01 -62.65
N GLU A 4 -13.53 -15.08 -63.04
CA GLU A 4 -12.67 -15.90 -62.17
C GLU A 4 -11.56 -15.05 -61.52
N THR A 5 -10.85 -14.24 -62.31
CA THR A 5 -9.76 -13.40 -61.82
C THR A 5 -10.23 -12.35 -60.81
N VAL A 6 -11.40 -11.74 -61.03
CA VAL A 6 -11.98 -10.76 -60.09
C VAL A 6 -12.33 -11.42 -58.76
N PHE A 7 -12.81 -12.66 -58.77
CA PHE A 7 -13.11 -13.40 -57.55
C PHE A 7 -11.85 -13.69 -56.71
N TYR A 8 -10.74 -14.09 -57.35
CA TYR A 8 -9.45 -14.28 -56.67
C TYR A 8 -8.90 -12.99 -56.06
N TYR A 9 -9.06 -11.83 -56.72
CA TYR A 9 -8.63 -10.55 -56.17
C TYR A 9 -9.46 -10.10 -54.95
N ILE A 10 -10.78 -10.37 -54.95
CA ILE A 10 -11.65 -10.08 -53.80
C ILE A 10 -11.28 -10.98 -52.61
N LEU A 11 -11.02 -12.26 -52.86
CA LEU A 11 -10.65 -13.23 -51.81
C LEU A 11 -9.26 -12.93 -51.22
N ALA A 12 -8.29 -12.55 -52.07
CA ALA A 12 -6.97 -12.09 -51.64
C ALA A 12 -7.03 -10.78 -50.83
N SER A 13 -7.89 -9.84 -51.24
CA SER A 13 -8.13 -8.59 -50.50
C SER A 13 -8.75 -8.86 -49.13
N CYS A 14 -9.76 -9.74 -49.06
CA CYS A 14 -10.39 -10.13 -47.79
C CYS A 14 -9.42 -10.83 -46.84
N LEU A 15 -8.55 -11.71 -47.37
CA LEU A 15 -7.52 -12.39 -46.58
C LEU A 15 -6.46 -11.40 -46.06
N SER A 16 -6.08 -10.42 -46.87
CA SER A 16 -5.17 -9.33 -46.48
C SER A 16 -5.74 -8.48 -45.34
N LEU A 17 -7.03 -8.09 -45.40
CA LEU A 17 -7.66 -7.33 -44.33
C LEU A 17 -7.73 -8.13 -43.02
N LEU A 18 -7.95 -9.44 -43.10
CA LEU A 18 -8.08 -10.30 -41.92
C LEU A 18 -6.72 -10.47 -41.20
N LEU A 19 -5.63 -10.65 -41.95
CA LEU A 19 -4.27 -10.76 -41.43
C LEU A 19 -3.80 -9.49 -40.68
N ILE A 20 -4.25 -8.31 -41.11
CA ILE A 20 -3.88 -7.02 -40.48
C ILE A 20 -4.62 -6.82 -39.15
N SER A 21 -5.86 -7.35 -39.02
CA SER A 21 -6.66 -7.21 -37.80
C SER A 21 -6.22 -8.12 -36.64
N GLY A 22 -5.58 -9.26 -36.93
CA GLY A 22 -5.14 -10.24 -35.93
C GLY A 22 -3.97 -9.79 -35.05
N CYS A 23 -3.04 -8.98 -35.59
CA CYS A 23 -1.84 -8.56 -34.86
C CYS A 23 -2.08 -7.47 -33.79
N SER A 24 -3.27 -6.87 -33.74
CA SER A 24 -3.60 -5.80 -32.78
C SER A 24 -4.41 -6.28 -31.56
N PHE A 25 -4.86 -7.54 -31.53
CA PHE A 25 -5.73 -8.07 -30.46
C PHE A 25 -4.97 -8.57 -29.22
N GLY A 26 -3.65 -8.77 -29.32
CA GLY A 26 -2.80 -9.23 -28.21
C GLY A 26 -2.78 -8.30 -26.97
N PRO A 27 -2.51 -6.99 -27.09
CA PRO A 27 -2.39 -6.10 -25.93
C PRO A 27 -3.71 -5.81 -25.22
N GLN A 28 -4.84 -5.82 -25.95
CA GLN A 28 -6.15 -5.50 -25.37
C GLN A 28 -6.71 -6.66 -24.52
N MET A 29 -6.44 -7.91 -24.90
CA MET A 29 -6.77 -9.07 -24.08
C MET A 29 -5.97 -9.09 -22.77
N LEU A 30 -4.69 -8.68 -22.80
CA LEU A 30 -3.84 -8.65 -21.61
C LEU A 30 -4.34 -7.66 -20.55
N GLN A 31 -4.90 -6.51 -20.95
CA GLN A 31 -5.43 -5.51 -20.01
C GLN A 31 -6.62 -6.03 -19.18
N GLY A 32 -7.59 -6.68 -19.83
CA GLY A 32 -8.76 -7.24 -19.13
C GLY A 32 -8.38 -8.35 -18.15
N VAL A 33 -7.44 -9.19 -18.56
CA VAL A 33 -6.89 -10.26 -17.72
C VAL A 33 -6.14 -9.69 -16.51
N TYR A 34 -5.28 -8.68 -16.72
CA TYR A 34 -4.54 -8.01 -15.65
C TYR A 34 -5.45 -7.42 -14.56
N GLN A 35 -6.52 -6.70 -14.95
CA GLN A 35 -7.47 -6.13 -13.99
C GLN A 35 -8.15 -7.22 -13.15
N SER A 36 -8.62 -8.29 -13.79
CA SER A 36 -9.26 -9.40 -13.09
C SER A 36 -8.33 -10.12 -12.11
N TYR A 37 -7.03 -10.25 -12.45
CA TYR A 37 -6.03 -10.79 -11.53
C TYR A 37 -5.77 -9.85 -10.36
N ASN A 38 -5.63 -8.55 -10.61
CA ASN A 38 -5.40 -7.57 -9.56
C ASN A 38 -6.55 -7.57 -8.53
N ASP A 39 -7.80 -7.60 -9.00
CA ASP A 39 -8.97 -7.65 -8.13
C ASP A 39 -9.02 -8.94 -7.31
N ARG A 40 -8.64 -10.08 -7.89
CA ARG A 40 -8.52 -11.36 -7.17
C ARG A 40 -7.38 -11.36 -6.15
N VAL A 41 -6.24 -10.76 -6.49
CA VAL A 41 -5.10 -10.63 -5.56
C VAL A 41 -5.49 -9.78 -4.36
N ARG A 42 -6.19 -8.66 -4.57
CA ARG A 42 -6.73 -7.84 -3.47
C ARG A 42 -7.71 -8.60 -2.60
N ALA A 43 -8.70 -9.26 -3.22
CA ALA A 43 -9.71 -10.03 -2.48
C ALA A 43 -9.06 -11.12 -1.61
N THR A 44 -8.10 -11.86 -2.15
CA THR A 44 -7.36 -12.89 -1.39
C THR A 44 -6.56 -12.27 -0.24
N ALA A 45 -5.93 -11.11 -0.44
CA ALA A 45 -5.21 -10.42 0.62
C ALA A 45 -6.14 -9.95 1.75
N ASP A 46 -7.33 -9.46 1.41
CA ASP A 46 -8.35 -9.07 2.40
C ASP A 46 -8.89 -10.29 3.17
N GLU A 47 -9.15 -11.40 2.49
CA GLU A 47 -9.55 -12.67 3.11
C GLU A 47 -8.47 -13.21 4.06
N GLU A 48 -7.21 -13.16 3.65
CA GLU A 48 -6.07 -13.58 4.47
C GLU A 48 -5.92 -12.70 5.72
N LEU A 49 -6.06 -11.38 5.56
CA LEU A 49 -6.04 -10.44 6.68
C LEU A 49 -7.19 -10.74 7.66
N LEU A 50 -8.40 -10.96 7.16
CA LEU A 50 -9.55 -11.32 7.99
C LEU A 50 -9.31 -12.64 8.73
N LEU A 51 -8.78 -13.65 8.04
CA LEU A 51 -8.44 -14.93 8.65
C LEU A 51 -7.40 -14.77 9.76
N ASN A 52 -6.39 -13.93 9.54
CA ASN A 52 -5.36 -13.64 10.55
C ASN A 52 -5.93 -12.88 11.75
N ILE A 53 -6.90 -11.97 11.55
CA ILE A 53 -7.63 -11.33 12.67
C ILE A 53 -8.39 -12.37 13.49
N VAL A 54 -9.06 -13.33 12.84
CA VAL A 54 -9.77 -14.42 13.52
C VAL A 54 -8.78 -15.33 14.27
N ARG A 55 -7.64 -15.66 13.67
CA ARG A 55 -6.56 -16.43 14.31
C ARG A 55 -6.04 -15.73 15.57
N LEU A 56 -5.80 -14.41 15.51
CA LEU A 56 -5.41 -13.64 16.69
C LEU A 56 -6.42 -13.76 17.84
N ARG A 57 -7.72 -13.73 17.53
CA ARG A 57 -8.77 -13.89 18.54
C ARG A 57 -8.71 -15.25 19.24
N TYR A 58 -8.33 -16.30 18.52
CA TYR A 58 -8.19 -17.65 19.05
C TYR A 58 -6.75 -18.01 19.46
N LEU A 59 -5.85 -17.01 19.53
CA LEU A 59 -4.43 -17.19 19.87
C LEU A 59 -3.70 -18.20 18.96
N ASP A 60 -4.14 -18.31 17.71
CA ASP A 60 -3.49 -19.13 16.68
C ASP A 60 -2.37 -18.32 15.98
N THR A 61 -1.48 -19.04 15.30
CA THR A 61 -0.33 -18.46 14.60
C THR A 61 -0.80 -17.66 13.39
N ILE A 62 -0.47 -16.37 13.35
CA ILE A 62 -0.69 -15.55 12.17
C ILE A 62 0.39 -15.79 11.12
N GLU A 63 -0.01 -15.77 9.85
CA GLU A 63 0.89 -15.99 8.74
C GLU A 63 0.44 -15.18 7.53
N PHE A 64 1.35 -14.47 6.88
CA PHE A 64 1.09 -13.80 5.60
C PHE A 64 1.87 -14.47 4.47
N LEU A 65 1.21 -14.70 3.34
CA LEU A 65 1.79 -15.27 2.13
C LEU A 65 1.85 -14.20 1.04
N ALA A 66 3.02 -13.56 0.91
CA ALA A 66 3.19 -12.53 -0.11
C ALA A 66 3.36 -13.14 -1.51
N ILE A 67 2.61 -12.63 -2.49
CA ILE A 67 2.82 -12.93 -3.91
C ILE A 67 3.95 -12.04 -4.42
N ASN A 68 5.11 -12.63 -4.69
CA ASN A 68 6.30 -11.87 -5.12
C ASN A 68 6.31 -11.64 -6.63
N SER A 69 5.84 -12.61 -7.40
CA SER A 69 5.77 -12.50 -8.86
C SER A 69 4.64 -13.35 -9.44
N ILE A 70 4.03 -12.81 -10.49
CA ILE A 70 3.05 -13.48 -11.35
C ILE A 70 3.63 -13.45 -12.76
N SER A 71 3.95 -14.62 -13.32
CA SER A 71 4.37 -14.74 -14.71
C SER A 71 3.33 -15.54 -15.50
N ALA A 72 2.65 -14.88 -16.44
CA ALA A 72 1.66 -15.50 -17.31
C ALA A 72 2.24 -15.67 -18.71
N GLN A 73 2.10 -16.87 -19.27
CA GLN A 73 2.45 -17.18 -20.65
C GLN A 73 1.18 -17.60 -21.38
N ALA A 74 0.71 -16.73 -22.27
CA ALA A 74 -0.41 -17.03 -23.16
C ALA A 74 0.12 -17.43 -24.53
N SER A 75 -0.29 -18.60 -25.02
CA SER A 75 -0.05 -19.04 -26.40
C SER A 75 -1.38 -19.15 -27.15
N PHE A 76 -1.38 -18.60 -28.35
CA PHE A 76 -2.50 -18.67 -29.28
C PHE A 76 -2.00 -19.39 -30.53
N ASN A 77 -2.56 -20.56 -30.81
CA ASN A 77 -2.23 -21.35 -31.98
C ASN A 77 -3.48 -21.50 -32.85
N VAL A 78 -3.38 -21.05 -34.09
CA VAL A 78 -4.40 -21.30 -35.12
C VAL A 78 -3.84 -22.38 -36.03
N SER A 79 -4.41 -23.58 -35.97
CA SER A 79 -4.13 -24.67 -36.90
C SER A 79 -5.24 -24.76 -37.95
N PHE A 80 -4.90 -25.20 -39.15
CA PHE A 80 -5.86 -25.39 -40.23
C PHE A 80 -5.74 -26.86 -40.67
N GLY A 81 -6.75 -27.67 -40.34
CA GLY A 81 -6.80 -29.09 -40.70
C GLY A 81 -7.55 -29.27 -42.01
N THR A 82 -6.97 -30.00 -42.96
CA THR A 82 -7.65 -30.41 -44.19
C THR A 82 -8.13 -31.85 -44.02
N GLU A 83 -9.44 -32.07 -44.09
CA GLU A 83 -10.00 -33.40 -44.25
C GLU A 83 -10.37 -33.61 -45.73
N ILE A 84 -9.77 -34.63 -46.33
CA ILE A 84 -10.10 -35.03 -47.71
C ILE A 84 -11.21 -36.08 -47.62
N ALA A 85 -12.42 -35.71 -48.06
CA ALA A 85 -13.55 -36.62 -48.12
C ALA A 85 -13.28 -37.77 -49.11
N PRO A 86 -13.79 -39.00 -48.88
CA PRO A 86 -13.44 -40.16 -49.70
C PRO A 86 -13.92 -40.00 -51.16
N GLN A 87 -13.09 -40.54 -52.06
CA GLN A 87 -13.18 -40.53 -53.52
C GLN A 87 -14.60 -40.46 -54.10
N ASN A 88 -15.07 -39.23 -54.37
CA ASN A 88 -16.06 -38.82 -55.41
C ASN A 88 -16.58 -37.38 -55.21
N SER A 89 -16.05 -36.62 -54.25
CA SER A 89 -16.35 -35.19 -54.09
C SER A 89 -15.08 -34.34 -54.20
N ASP A 90 -15.05 -33.38 -55.12
CA ASP A 90 -14.00 -32.35 -55.28
C ASP A 90 -13.96 -31.32 -54.12
N SER A 91 -14.62 -31.61 -52.99
CA SER A 91 -14.70 -30.70 -51.85
C SER A 91 -13.66 -31.06 -50.79
N THR A 92 -12.58 -30.28 -50.75
CA THR A 92 -11.65 -30.26 -49.61
C THR A 92 -12.28 -29.43 -48.50
N LEU A 93 -12.62 -30.05 -47.37
CA LEU A 93 -13.10 -29.32 -46.20
C LEU A 93 -11.88 -28.89 -45.38
N VAL A 94 -11.75 -27.59 -45.13
CA VAL A 94 -10.71 -27.07 -44.28
C VAL A 94 -11.31 -26.52 -43.00
N ILE A 95 -10.94 -27.11 -41.87
CA ILE A 95 -11.48 -26.82 -40.55
C ILE A 95 -10.41 -26.02 -39.78
N PRO A 96 -10.71 -24.75 -39.42
CA PRO A 96 -9.87 -24.02 -38.48
C PRO A 96 -10.00 -24.60 -37.07
N GLU A 97 -8.86 -24.86 -36.45
CA GLU A 97 -8.74 -25.19 -35.04
C GLU A 97 -8.08 -24.00 -34.31
N LEU A 98 -8.76 -23.50 -33.29
CA LEU A 98 -8.29 -22.41 -32.44
C LEU A 98 -7.91 -22.97 -31.08
N ASN A 99 -6.62 -22.95 -30.75
CA ASN A 99 -6.09 -23.42 -29.49
C ASN A 99 -5.55 -22.23 -28.68
N TYR A 100 -6.21 -21.93 -27.55
CA TYR A 100 -5.77 -20.92 -26.58
C TYR A 100 -5.29 -21.62 -25.32
N SER A 101 -4.08 -21.29 -24.85
CA SER A 101 -3.52 -21.82 -23.61
C SER A 101 -2.87 -20.71 -22.80
N ASP A 102 -3.27 -20.56 -21.54
CA ASP A 102 -2.65 -19.66 -20.58
C ASP A 102 -2.07 -20.48 -19.41
N ARG A 103 -0.81 -20.26 -19.06
CA ARG A 103 -0.11 -20.93 -17.95
C ARG A 103 0.50 -19.90 -16.99
N PRO A 104 -0.27 -19.40 -16.01
CA PRO A 104 0.27 -18.53 -14.98
C PRO A 104 1.09 -19.32 -13.96
N THR A 105 2.27 -18.80 -13.62
CA THR A 105 3.10 -19.29 -12.51
C THR A 105 3.12 -18.26 -11.39
N PHE A 106 2.78 -18.68 -10.18
CA PHE A 106 2.77 -17.85 -8.99
C PHE A 106 3.95 -18.22 -8.08
N SER A 107 4.71 -17.21 -7.65
CA SER A 107 5.76 -17.39 -6.65
C SER A 107 5.34 -16.76 -5.33
N PHE A 108 5.25 -17.60 -4.29
CA PHE A 108 4.84 -17.19 -2.95
C PHE A 108 6.04 -17.15 -2.00
N SER A 109 6.09 -16.12 -1.15
CA SER A 109 7.08 -16.03 -0.07
C SER A 109 6.37 -15.87 1.28
N PRO A 110 6.50 -16.85 2.18
CA PRO A 110 5.90 -16.77 3.50
C PRO A 110 6.62 -15.68 4.31
N GLN A 111 5.87 -14.72 4.81
CA GLN A 111 6.34 -13.72 5.77
C GLN A 111 6.21 -14.33 7.17
N ARG A 112 7.23 -15.10 7.58
CA ARG A 112 7.28 -15.80 8.89
C ARG A 112 8.59 -15.52 9.62
N GLY A 113 8.60 -15.77 10.92
CA GLY A 113 9.81 -15.83 11.75
C GLY A 113 9.95 -14.69 12.76
N ALA A 114 11.11 -14.63 13.42
CA ALA A 114 11.37 -13.74 14.54
C ALA A 114 11.19 -12.25 14.19
N GLN A 115 11.64 -11.82 13.01
CA GLN A 115 11.51 -10.42 12.57
C GLN A 115 10.05 -9.97 12.39
N PHE A 116 9.17 -10.88 11.98
CA PHE A 116 7.75 -10.58 11.84
C PHE A 116 7.08 -10.52 13.23
N ALA A 117 7.40 -11.45 14.12
CA ALA A 117 6.91 -11.43 15.51
C ALA A 117 7.40 -10.18 16.27
N GLU A 118 8.65 -9.78 16.05
CA GLU A 118 9.24 -8.57 16.64
C GLU A 118 8.46 -7.32 16.23
N ARG A 119 8.16 -7.17 14.92
CA ARG A 119 7.34 -6.05 14.41
C ARG A 119 5.91 -6.04 14.95
N LEU A 120 5.35 -7.20 15.27
CA LEU A 120 3.99 -7.30 15.81
C LEU A 120 3.91 -6.81 17.26
N VAL A 121 4.97 -7.04 18.04
CA VAL A 121 5.04 -6.71 19.47
C VAL A 121 5.72 -5.35 19.71
N GLU A 122 6.34 -4.77 18.69
CA GLU A 122 6.97 -3.46 18.77
C GLU A 122 5.95 -2.39 19.19
N PRO A 123 6.22 -1.61 20.26
CA PRO A 123 5.35 -0.53 20.66
C PRO A 123 5.22 0.53 19.57
N ILE A 124 3.99 1.01 19.35
CA ILE A 124 3.73 2.07 18.37
C ILE A 124 4.30 3.39 18.90
N LYS A 125 5.21 3.98 18.13
CA LYS A 125 5.79 5.30 18.46
C LYS A 125 4.71 6.39 18.41
N ILE A 126 4.85 7.39 19.29
CA ILE A 126 3.92 8.53 19.31
C ILE A 126 3.93 9.30 17.98
N ASP A 127 5.07 9.36 17.31
CA ASP A 127 5.23 10.03 16.02
C ASP A 127 4.28 9.44 14.96
N THR A 128 4.09 8.12 14.96
CA THR A 128 3.16 7.41 14.08
C THR A 128 1.72 7.91 14.25
N LEU A 129 1.27 8.14 15.49
CA LEU A 129 -0.07 8.66 15.76
C LEU A 129 -0.29 10.02 15.10
N ALA A 130 0.68 10.92 15.19
CA ALA A 130 0.53 12.24 14.59
C ALA A 130 0.68 12.22 13.07
N TYR A 131 1.55 11.38 12.51
CA TYR A 131 1.63 11.20 11.06
C TYR A 131 0.29 10.73 10.49
N LEU A 132 -0.35 9.75 11.15
CA LEU A 132 -1.69 9.29 10.77
C LEU A 132 -2.73 10.40 10.94
N ALA A 133 -2.70 11.12 12.05
CA ALA A 133 -3.64 12.21 12.29
C ALA A 133 -3.49 13.37 11.29
N ALA A 134 -2.26 13.67 10.85
CA ALA A 134 -1.98 14.64 9.80
C ALA A 134 -2.42 14.16 8.41
N SER A 135 -2.49 12.82 8.21
CA SER A 135 -2.98 12.18 6.98
C SER A 135 -4.50 12.10 6.90
N ASP A 136 -5.20 12.99 7.62
CA ASP A 136 -6.67 13.09 7.69
C ASP A 136 -7.38 11.81 8.16
N TRP A 137 -6.68 10.92 8.87
CA TRP A 137 -7.34 9.80 9.52
C TRP A 137 -8.21 10.31 10.68
N PRO A 138 -9.39 9.70 10.91
CA PRO A 138 -10.24 10.09 12.02
C PRO A 138 -9.54 9.89 13.37
N ILE A 139 -9.25 10.99 14.07
CA ILE A 139 -8.54 10.97 15.35
C ILE A 139 -9.29 10.14 16.39
N LYS A 140 -10.62 10.10 16.30
CA LYS A 140 -11.47 9.22 17.11
C LYS A 140 -11.01 7.76 17.02
N ILE A 141 -10.83 7.25 15.81
CA ILE A 141 -10.44 5.85 15.56
C ILE A 141 -9.00 5.64 16.02
N LEU A 142 -8.11 6.58 15.69
CA LEU A 142 -6.71 6.51 16.10
C LEU A 142 -6.56 6.46 17.62
N MET A 143 -7.29 7.29 18.37
CA MET A 143 -7.26 7.28 19.83
C MET A 143 -7.77 5.96 20.40
N GLN A 144 -8.86 5.41 19.85
CA GLN A 144 -9.42 4.12 20.28
C GLN A 144 -8.49 2.94 20.01
N LEU A 145 -7.67 3.00 18.96
CA LEU A 145 -6.78 1.91 18.59
C LEU A 145 -5.37 2.03 19.20
N LEU A 146 -4.83 3.25 19.25
CA LEU A 146 -3.41 3.49 19.52
C LEU A 146 -3.13 4.01 20.92
N VAL A 147 -4.12 4.62 21.58
CA VAL A 147 -3.92 5.27 22.86
C VAL A 147 -4.47 4.39 23.99
N LYS A 148 -3.58 3.98 24.89
CA LYS A 148 -3.92 3.14 26.05
C LYS A 148 -4.58 3.93 27.18
N GLU A 149 -4.12 5.16 27.43
CA GLU A 149 -4.59 5.96 28.56
C GLU A 149 -4.45 7.45 28.23
N ILE A 150 -5.42 8.24 28.67
CA ILE A 150 -5.37 9.71 28.62
C ILE A 150 -5.78 10.25 29.97
N ASN A 151 -4.88 10.98 30.64
CA ASN A 151 -5.18 11.69 31.88
C ASN A 151 -5.82 10.81 32.96
N GLY A 152 -5.31 9.59 33.17
CA GLY A 152 -5.85 8.63 34.13
C GLY A 152 -7.05 7.81 33.64
N ILE A 153 -7.57 8.09 32.44
CA ILE A 153 -8.69 7.35 31.84
C ILE A 153 -8.13 6.29 30.90
N VAL A 154 -8.28 5.03 31.28
CA VAL A 154 -7.74 3.87 30.56
C VAL A 154 -8.73 3.40 29.48
N ASN A 155 -8.21 3.17 28.27
CA ASN A 155 -8.92 2.59 27.13
C ASN A 155 -8.89 1.05 27.22
N GLU A 156 -9.63 0.50 28.18
CA GLU A 156 -9.72 -0.94 28.39
C GLU A 156 -11.15 -1.38 28.73
N SER A 157 -11.50 -2.62 28.38
CA SER A 157 -12.88 -3.11 28.52
C SER A 157 -13.38 -3.17 29.98
N HIS A 158 -12.48 -3.26 30.95
CA HIS A 158 -12.81 -3.29 32.39
C HIS A 158 -12.63 -1.92 33.08
N GLY A 159 -12.17 -0.91 32.34
CA GLY A 159 -11.94 0.45 32.83
C GLY A 159 -13.06 1.40 32.44
N ASP A 160 -12.77 2.70 32.47
CA ASP A 160 -13.71 3.77 32.14
C ASP A 160 -13.75 4.06 30.62
N ILE A 161 -14.02 3.00 29.85
CA ILE A 161 -14.03 3.06 28.37
C ILE A 161 -15.09 4.04 27.84
N ALA A 162 -16.19 4.22 28.59
CA ALA A 162 -17.26 5.14 28.22
C ALA A 162 -16.77 6.59 28.23
N ASN A 163 -16.02 7.00 29.26
CA ASN A 163 -15.45 8.34 29.28
C ASN A 163 -14.29 8.49 28.29
N PHE A 164 -13.51 7.43 28.04
CA PHE A 164 -12.52 7.43 26.97
C PHE A 164 -13.16 7.70 25.60
N TYR A 165 -14.26 7.03 25.28
CA TYR A 165 -14.97 7.23 24.00
C TYR A 165 -15.57 8.63 23.88
N LYS A 166 -16.07 9.22 24.96
CA LYS A 166 -16.51 10.63 24.96
C LYS A 166 -15.38 11.59 24.62
N ILE A 167 -14.18 11.34 25.16
CA ILE A 167 -12.98 12.13 24.83
C ILE A 167 -12.65 11.95 23.34
N ALA A 168 -12.53 10.72 22.87
CA ALA A 168 -12.24 10.42 21.47
C ALA A 168 -13.27 11.05 20.51
N ASP A 169 -14.56 11.04 20.87
CA ASP A 169 -15.64 11.70 20.12
C ASP A 169 -15.46 13.22 20.09
N THR A 170 -15.14 13.83 21.23
CA THR A 170 -14.91 15.28 21.32
C THR A 170 -13.72 15.71 20.46
N PHE A 171 -12.63 14.95 20.49
CA PHE A 171 -11.48 15.17 19.60
C PHE A 171 -11.84 15.00 18.13
N GLY A 172 -12.65 13.98 17.80
CA GLY A 172 -13.19 13.77 16.46
C GLY A 172 -14.04 14.95 15.96
N ASP A 173 -14.90 15.50 16.82
CA ASP A 173 -15.73 16.65 16.48
C ASP A 173 -14.91 17.94 16.31
N LEU A 174 -13.84 18.10 17.10
CA LEU A 174 -12.90 19.21 16.93
C LEU A 174 -12.11 19.09 15.63
N GLN A 175 -11.67 17.88 15.26
CA GLN A 175 -11.01 17.63 13.97
C GLN A 175 -11.92 17.96 12.80
N LYS A 176 -13.17 17.47 12.81
CA LYS A 176 -14.18 17.76 11.76
C LYS A 176 -14.47 19.26 11.61
N LYS A 177 -14.34 20.03 12.70
CA LYS A 177 -14.52 21.49 12.70
C LYS A 177 -13.23 22.24 12.31
N HIS A 178 -12.15 21.54 11.96
CA HIS A 178 -10.81 22.09 11.72
C HIS A 178 -10.29 22.94 12.90
N LYS A 179 -10.73 22.62 14.12
CA LYS A 179 -10.30 23.28 15.36
C LYS A 179 -9.22 22.49 16.11
N LEU A 180 -8.84 21.34 15.56
CA LEU A 180 -7.79 20.48 16.08
C LEU A 180 -6.58 20.58 15.15
N LEU A 181 -5.46 21.05 15.68
CA LEU A 181 -4.15 20.92 15.02
C LEU A 181 -3.31 20.00 15.89
N ILE A 182 -2.87 18.89 15.31
CA ILE A 182 -1.93 17.98 15.95
C ILE A 182 -0.55 18.34 15.39
N ALA A 183 0.29 18.88 16.26
CA ALA A 183 1.67 19.18 15.98
C ALA A 183 2.52 18.70 17.14
N PHE A 184 3.71 18.18 16.85
CA PHE A 184 4.71 17.99 17.87
C PHE A 184 5.41 19.31 18.13
N THR A 185 5.37 19.75 19.37
CA THR A 185 6.36 20.67 19.88
C THR A 185 7.50 19.81 20.43
N GLU A 186 8.71 20.03 19.94
CA GLU A 186 9.88 19.36 20.49
C GLU A 186 10.07 19.88 21.91
N TYR A 187 9.73 19.08 22.92
CA TYR A 187 9.96 19.44 24.32
C TYR A 187 11.45 19.31 24.61
N GLN A 188 12.14 20.37 24.26
CA GLN A 188 13.57 20.56 24.41
C GLN A 188 13.90 20.70 25.91
N LYS A 189 14.43 19.63 26.51
CA LYS A 189 14.70 19.58 27.96
C LYS A 189 15.79 20.61 28.29
N PRO A 190 15.51 21.60 29.16
CA PRO A 190 16.53 22.56 29.55
C PRO A 190 17.63 21.84 30.34
N VAL A 191 18.87 21.99 29.85
CA VAL A 191 20.07 21.39 30.45
C VAL A 191 20.79 22.40 31.36
N SER A 192 20.51 23.70 31.21
CA SER A 192 21.13 24.76 31.99
C SER A 192 20.11 25.64 32.74
N ALA A 193 20.62 26.34 33.76
CA ALA A 193 19.97 27.51 34.31
C ALA A 193 19.88 28.65 33.26
N PRO A 194 19.00 29.65 33.45
CA PRO A 194 18.88 30.78 32.53
C PRO A 194 20.19 31.59 32.47
N ILE A 195 20.71 31.79 31.26
CA ILE A 195 21.93 32.57 30.98
C ILE A 195 21.51 33.89 30.33
N GLU A 196 22.05 35.02 30.77
CA GLU A 196 21.74 36.32 30.17
C GLU A 196 22.26 36.40 28.73
N LYS A 197 21.42 36.84 27.79
CA LYS A 197 21.76 36.90 26.35
C LYS A 197 22.96 37.79 26.04
N SER A 198 23.22 38.80 26.88
CA SER A 198 24.36 39.74 26.76
C SER A 198 25.72 39.07 27.03
N LEU A 199 25.74 37.97 27.78
CA LEU A 199 26.97 37.25 28.17
C LEU A 199 27.40 36.21 27.14
N LEU A 200 26.57 35.91 26.15
CA LEU A 200 26.81 34.89 25.12
C LEU A 200 27.63 35.44 23.96
N LYS A 201 28.78 34.81 23.68
CA LYS A 201 29.60 35.11 22.50
C LYS A 201 29.21 34.22 21.33
N ALA A 202 29.51 34.68 20.11
CA ALA A 202 29.31 33.87 18.91
C ALA A 202 30.08 32.54 18.94
N SER A 203 31.23 32.49 19.62
CA SER A 203 31.99 31.26 19.87
C SER A 203 31.18 30.23 20.65
N ASP A 204 30.42 30.67 21.64
CA ASP A 204 29.70 29.80 22.57
C ASP A 204 28.48 29.16 21.88
N LEU A 205 27.88 29.90 20.92
CA LEU A 205 26.83 29.37 20.04
C LEU A 205 27.36 28.26 19.13
N ILE A 206 28.58 28.42 18.60
CA ILE A 206 29.22 27.43 17.72
C ILE A 206 29.63 26.19 18.52
N SER A 207 30.26 26.38 19.69
CA SER A 207 30.66 25.27 20.56
C SER A 207 29.46 24.48 21.08
N ALA A 208 28.33 25.15 21.37
CA ALA A 208 27.08 24.47 21.69
C ALA A 208 26.55 23.65 20.51
N ALA A 209 26.55 24.21 19.30
CA ALA A 209 26.10 23.51 18.10
C ALA A 209 26.98 22.30 17.75
N GLU A 210 28.30 22.42 17.87
CA GLU A 210 29.26 21.31 17.69
C GLU A 210 29.02 20.18 18.71
N ALA A 211 28.63 20.53 19.94
CA ALA A 211 28.30 19.58 20.99
C ALA A 211 26.85 19.05 20.89
N GLY A 212 26.06 19.47 19.90
CA GLY A 212 24.68 19.02 19.69
C GLY A 212 23.65 19.69 20.59
N TYR A 213 23.91 20.92 21.06
CA TYR A 213 23.00 21.73 21.87
C TYR A 213 22.62 23.04 21.16
N SER A 214 21.48 23.61 21.54
CA SER A 214 20.96 24.88 21.03
C SER A 214 20.49 25.78 22.18
N PHE A 215 20.65 27.09 22.03
CA PHE A 215 20.16 28.08 22.99
C PHE A 215 18.75 28.54 22.60
N ILE A 216 17.76 28.30 23.46
CA ILE A 216 16.37 28.76 23.25
C ILE A 216 16.08 29.95 24.17
N PRO A 217 15.45 31.04 23.67
CA PRO A 217 15.01 32.16 24.50
C PRO A 217 13.93 31.71 25.49
N ASP A 218 14.13 32.05 26.76
CA ASP A 218 13.14 31.90 27.82
C ASP A 218 11.96 32.86 27.59
N THR A 219 10.85 32.67 28.32
CA THR A 219 9.61 33.46 28.16
C THR A 219 9.81 34.98 28.27
N ASP A 220 10.89 35.40 28.93
CA ASP A 220 11.23 36.79 29.19
C ASP A 220 12.08 37.43 28.08
N GLY A 221 12.56 36.66 27.09
CA GLY A 221 13.38 37.14 25.95
C GLY A 221 14.79 37.63 26.28
N ILE A 222 15.10 37.80 27.57
CA ILE A 222 16.39 38.28 28.12
C ILE A 222 17.33 37.11 28.43
N HIS A 223 16.76 35.98 28.85
CA HIS A 223 17.52 34.79 29.22
C HIS A 223 17.44 33.72 28.13
N LEU A 224 18.52 32.97 27.96
CA LEU A 224 18.64 31.83 27.08
C LEU A 224 18.89 30.57 27.92
N ARG A 225 18.27 29.46 27.54
CA ARG A 225 18.53 28.14 28.13
C ARG A 225 19.19 27.25 27.10
N LEU A 226 20.22 26.53 27.52
CA LEU A 226 20.81 25.49 26.70
C LEU A 226 19.87 24.28 26.70
N SER A 227 19.55 23.80 25.51
CA SER A 227 18.73 22.62 25.29
C SER A 227 19.45 21.67 24.35
N GLN A 228 19.24 20.38 24.55
CA GLN A 228 19.65 19.36 23.60
C GLN A 228 18.44 19.03 22.71
N PRO A 229 18.44 19.37 21.40
CA PRO A 229 17.49 18.77 20.47
C PRO A 229 17.73 17.26 20.50
N LYS A 230 16.69 16.50 20.84
CA LYS A 230 16.84 15.04 20.89
C LYS A 230 16.78 14.59 19.43
N PRO A 231 17.83 13.93 18.87
CA PRO A 231 17.70 13.36 17.54
C PRO A 231 16.55 12.34 17.57
N GLN A 232 15.52 12.58 16.76
CA GLN A 232 14.49 11.58 16.52
C GLN A 232 15.13 10.43 15.70
N PRO A 233 14.91 9.16 16.09
CA PRO A 233 15.20 8.01 15.24
C PRO A 233 14.16 7.84 14.14
#